data_AF-A0A937N2F1-F1
#
_entry.id   AF-A0A937N2F1-F1
#
_cell.length_a   1.000
_cell.length_b   1.000
_cell.length_c   1.000
_cell.angle_alpha   90.00
_cell.angle_beta   90.00
_cell.angle_gamma   90.00
#
_symmetry.space_group_name_H-M   'P 1'
#
loop_
_entity.id
_entity.type
_entity.pdbx_description
1 polymer ?
#
loop_
_entity_poly.entity_id
_entity_poly.type
_entity_poly.pdbx_seq_one_letter_code
_entity_poly.pdbx_strand_id
1 'polypeptide(L)' 'MADSGMHSPHVTPAIASGFGLNERTRRALSLPDTDDPQELIARMAANPQIIERPIVVYGRKARLGRPPEDVLGIV' A
#
# COMPACT_ATOMS: atom_id res chain seq x y z
N MET A 1 30.36 -15.16 7.56
CA MET A 1 29.43 -16.07 6.84
C MET A 1 28.06 -15.42 6.89
N ALA A 2 27.88 -14.39 6.08
CA ALA A 2 27.07 -14.41 4.85
C ALA A 2 25.60 -14.06 5.15
N ASP A 3 25.37 -12.82 5.60
CA ASP A 3 24.07 -12.15 5.43
C ASP A 3 24.09 -11.50 4.04
N SER A 4 23.81 -12.30 3.02
CA SER A 4 23.77 -11.88 1.63
C SER A 4 22.77 -12.75 0.90
N GLY A 5 21.55 -12.23 0.72
CA GLY A 5 20.60 -12.84 -0.18
C GLY A 5 19.15 -12.70 0.27
N MET A 6 18.56 -11.52 0.06
CA MET A 6 17.20 -11.39 -0.48
C MET A 6 16.91 -9.90 -0.75
N HIS A 7 17.69 -9.31 -1.65
CA HIS A 7 17.21 -8.16 -2.41
C HIS A 7 17.01 -8.60 -3.85
N SER A 8 16.00 -9.45 -4.06
CA SER A 8 15.39 -9.52 -5.40
C SER A 8 14.84 -8.12 -5.70
N PRO A 9 15.07 -7.56 -6.90
CA PRO A 9 14.46 -6.30 -7.29
C PRO A 9 12.96 -6.53 -7.43
N HIS A 10 12.22 -6.42 -6.33
CA HIS A 10 10.77 -6.35 -6.33
C HIS A 10 10.40 -5.01 -6.96
N VAL A 11 10.10 -5.04 -8.25
CA VAL A 11 9.48 -3.91 -8.94
C VAL A 11 8.11 -3.78 -8.30
N THR A 12 7.93 -2.78 -7.44
CA THR A 12 6.60 -2.49 -6.88
C THR A 12 5.68 -2.22 -8.07
N PRO A 13 4.64 -3.04 -8.28
CA PRO A 13 3.80 -2.90 -9.45
C PRO A 13 3.22 -1.49 -9.49
N ALA A 14 3.13 -0.89 -10.68
CA ALA A 14 2.74 0.51 -10.83
C ALA A 14 1.40 0.80 -10.14
N ILE A 15 0.51 -0.19 -10.13
CA ILE A 15 -0.78 -0.11 -9.46
C ILE A 15 -0.66 -0.08 -7.93
N ALA A 16 0.26 -0.84 -7.32
CA ALA A 16 0.45 -0.87 -5.88
C ALA A 16 0.92 0.48 -5.31
N SER A 17 1.74 1.21 -6.07
CA SER A 17 2.15 2.57 -5.71
C SER A 17 0.99 3.56 -5.72
N GLY A 18 0.02 3.40 -6.64
CA GLY A 18 -1.15 4.27 -6.76
C GLY A 18 -2.21 4.06 -5.66
N PHE A 19 -2.25 2.88 -5.05
CA PHE A 19 -3.21 2.55 -3.97
C PHE A 19 -2.74 2.97 -2.58
N GLY A 20 -1.55 3.58 -2.44
CA GLY A 20 -1.00 3.91 -1.14
C GLY A 20 -0.77 2.65 -0.30
N LEU A 21 -0.02 1.69 -0.83
CA LEU A 21 0.38 0.52 -0.06
C LEU A 21 1.70 0.75 0.68
N ASN A 22 1.77 0.30 1.93
CA ASN A 22 2.99 0.37 2.73
C ASN A 22 3.97 -0.73 2.30
N GLU A 23 4.99 -0.29 1.58
CA GLU A 23 6.02 -1.15 1.03
C GLU A 23 6.87 -1.85 2.13
N ARG A 24 7.06 -1.25 3.31
CA ARG A 24 7.74 -1.94 4.43
C ARG A 24 6.90 -3.10 4.98
N THR A 25 5.60 -2.85 5.20
CA THR A 25 4.69 -3.87 5.74
C THR A 25 4.51 -5.01 4.75
N ARG A 26 4.40 -4.70 3.45
CA ARG A 26 4.31 -5.72 2.40
C ARG A 26 5.52 -6.65 2.36
N ARG A 27 6.74 -6.09 2.47
CA ARG A 27 7.99 -6.86 2.57
C ARG A 27 8.06 -7.72 3.83
N ALA A 28 7.67 -7.16 4.98
CA ALA A 28 7.63 -7.90 6.24
C ALA A 28 6.70 -9.13 6.17
N LEU A 29 5.64 -9.05 5.35
CA LEU A 29 4.70 -10.15 5.09
C LEU A 29 5.08 -11.02 3.89
N SER A 30 6.20 -10.72 3.20
CA SER A 30 6.68 -11.44 2.02
C SER A 30 5.60 -11.62 0.93
N LEU A 31 4.73 -10.62 0.75
CA LEU A 31 3.67 -10.68 -0.24
C LEU A 31 4.26 -10.46 -1.65
N PRO A 32 4.10 -11.41 -2.60
CA PRO A 32 4.68 -11.30 -3.93
C PRO A 32 4.11 -10.11 -4.70
N ASP A 33 4.78 -9.63 -5.74
CA ASP A 33 4.22 -8.58 -6.61
C ASP A 33 3.05 -9.15 -7.43
N THR A 34 1.98 -8.36 -7.62
CA THR A 34 0.86 -8.69 -8.51
C THR A 34 0.30 -7.42 -9.12
N ASP A 35 -0.02 -7.48 -10.42
CA ASP A 35 -0.69 -6.42 -11.18
C ASP A 35 -2.20 -6.68 -11.34
N ASP A 36 -2.75 -7.75 -10.75
CA ASP A 36 -4.19 -8.01 -10.75
C ASP A 36 -4.90 -7.17 -9.67
N PRO A 37 -5.79 -6.24 -10.05
CA PRO A 37 -6.54 -5.44 -9.08
C PRO A 37 -7.37 -6.28 -8.10
N GLN A 38 -7.95 -7.40 -8.54
CA GLN A 38 -8.79 -8.24 -7.68
C GLN A 38 -7.94 -8.94 -6.62
N GLU A 39 -6.77 -9.44 -7.03
CA GLU A 39 -5.83 -10.05 -6.11
C GLU A 39 -5.26 -9.04 -5.11
N LEU A 40 -4.96 -7.82 -5.55
CA LEU A 40 -4.56 -6.74 -4.65
C LEU A 40 -5.64 -6.41 -3.61
N ILE A 41 -6.91 -6.31 -4.03
CA ILE A 41 -8.02 -6.06 -3.11
C ILE A 41 -8.15 -7.21 -2.10
N ALA A 42 -8.08 -8.46 -2.54
CA ALA A 42 -8.13 -9.62 -1.67
C ALA A 42 -6.99 -9.60 -0.64
N ARG A 43 -5.78 -9.23 -1.06
CA ARG A 43 -4.60 -9.13 -0.18
C ARG A 43 -4.72 -7.95 0.79
N MET A 44 -5.22 -6.80 0.35
CA MET A 44 -5.52 -5.65 1.20
C MET A 44 -6.55 -6.00 2.28
N ALA A 45 -7.60 -6.76 1.92
CA ALA A 45 -8.61 -7.23 2.85
C ALA A 45 -8.06 -8.25 3.86
N ALA A 46 -7.20 -9.17 3.40
CA ALA A 46 -6.56 -10.17 4.26
C ALA A 46 -5.47 -9.57 5.17
N ASN A 47 -4.82 -8.48 4.74
CA ASN A 47 -3.69 -7.85 5.42
C ASN A 47 -3.89 -6.34 5.53
N PRO A 48 -4.89 -5.83 6.28
CA PRO A 48 -5.25 -4.41 6.29
C PRO A 48 -4.10 -3.47 6.71
N GLN A 49 -3.07 -3.98 7.40
CA GLN A 49 -1.84 -3.27 7.74
C GLN A 49 -1.02 -2.80 6.53
N ILE A 50 -1.22 -3.38 5.34
CA ILE A 50 -0.53 -2.95 4.12
C ILE A 50 -1.15 -1.70 3.50
N ILE A 51 -2.37 -1.34 3.87
CA ILE A 51 -3.05 -0.15 3.36
C ILE A 51 -2.54 1.07 4.15
N GLU A 52 -2.06 2.11 3.48
CA GLU A 52 -1.61 3.33 4.14
C GLU A 52 -2.76 4.03 4.87
N ARG A 53 -2.45 4.55 6.06
CA ARG A 53 -3.39 5.27 6.94
C ARG A 53 -2.74 6.56 7.44
N PRO A 54 -3.51 7.62 7.72
CA PRO A 54 -4.97 7.69 7.79
C PRO A 54 -5.65 7.93 6.43
N ILE A 55 -6.78 7.26 6.19
CA ILE A 55 -7.69 7.55 5.07
C ILE A 55 -8.88 8.32 5.64
N VAL A 56 -9.11 9.54 5.16
CA VAL A 56 -10.26 10.37 5.55
C VAL A 56 -11.31 10.30 4.46
N VAL A 57 -12.57 10.13 4.86
CA VAL A 57 -13.74 10.05 3.97
C VAL A 57 -14.68 11.21 4.29
N TYR A 58 -15.09 11.96 3.27
CA TYR A 58 -16.07 13.05 3.37
C TYR A 58 -17.07 12.96 2.21
N GLY A 59 -18.32 12.59 2.54
CA GLY A 59 -19.34 12.29 1.55
C GLY A 59 -18.90 11.17 0.59
N ARG A 60 -18.77 11.48 -0.70
CA ARG A 60 -18.32 10.56 -1.76
C ARG A 60 -16.83 10.71 -2.13
N LYS A 61 -16.06 11.44 -1.32
CA LYS A 61 -14.62 11.68 -1.55
C LYS A 61 -13.80 11.00 -0.46
N ALA A 62 -12.59 10.58 -0.80
CA ALA A 62 -11.61 10.06 0.15
C ALA A 62 -10.21 10.59 -0.18
N ARG A 63 -9.38 10.79 0.85
CA ARG A 63 -7.98 11.19 0.68
C ARG A 63 -7.09 10.56 1.75
N LEU A 64 -5.85 10.24 1.37
CA LEU A 64 -4.80 9.88 2.31
C LEU A 64 -4.31 11.14 3.04
N GLY A 65 -4.40 11.15 4.36
CA GLY A 65 -3.94 12.27 5.21
C GLY A 65 -2.44 12.21 5.49
N ARG A 66 -1.63 12.11 4.43
CA ARG A 66 -0.17 12.15 4.53
C ARG A 66 0.40 13.13 3.49
N PRO A 67 0.63 14.40 3.87
CA PRO A 67 0.53 14.97 5.22
C PRO A 67 -0.92 15.22 5.68
N PRO A 68 -1.21 15.44 6.99
CA PRO A 68 -2.60 15.58 7.48
C PRO A 68 -3.42 16.66 6.78
N GLU A 69 -2.79 17.75 6.37
CA GLU A 69 -3.40 18.89 5.68
C GLU A 69 -4.00 18.50 4.33
N ASP A 70 -3.58 17.36 3.77
CA ASP A 70 -4.10 16.89 2.50
C ASP A 70 -5.63 16.71 2.54
N VAL A 71 -6.18 16.31 3.67
CA VAL A 71 -7.62 16.05 3.80
C VAL A 71 -8.46 17.31 3.57
N LEU A 72 -7.86 18.51 3.65
CA LEU A 72 -8.54 19.78 3.36
C LEU A 72 -9.03 19.89 1.91
N GLY A 73 -8.49 19.10 0.98
CA GLY A 73 -8.93 19.10 -0.42
C GLY A 73 -10.26 18.37 -0.67
N ILE A 74 -10.80 17.66 0.34
CA ILE A 74 -12.02 16.86 0.19
C ILE A 74 -13.19 17.30 1.07
N VAL A 75 -12.98 18.26 1.98
CA VAL A 75 -14.02 18.83 2.87
C VAL A 75 -14.87 19.91 2.19
#